data_AF-A0A358CR01-F1
#
_entry.id   AF-A0A358CR01-F1
#
_cell.length_a   1.000
_cell.length_b   1.000
_cell.length_c   1.000
_cell.angle_alpha   90.00
_cell.angle_beta   90.00
_cell.angle_gamma   90.00
#
_symmetry.space_group_name_H-M   'P 1'
#
loop_
_entity.id
_entity.type
_entity.pdbx_description
1 polymer ?
#
loop_
_entity_poly.entity_id
_entity_poly.type
_entity_poly.pdbx_seq_one_letter_code
_entity_poly.pdbx_strand_id
1 'polypeptide(L)'
;MELQLCIHTTNTALVALAVGISGCSGNIGTPTGENIQVRLDVLSDLQEAWDEQVLRPDIPEQIKELVDFLSDSDADKEKLLSLNDELAQSKKDKEEIKRITGEMAKLIQLPEKYKDTFPAQK
;
A
#
# COMPACT_ATOMS: atom_id res chain seq x y z
N MET A 1 -19.10 21.48 -17.61
CA MET A 1 -19.57 20.61 -16.52
C MET A 1 -18.55 20.71 -15.42
N GLU A 2 -19.00 21.29 -14.32
CA GLU A 2 -18.23 21.65 -13.14
C GLU A 2 -17.88 20.39 -12.34
N LEU A 3 -16.63 20.29 -11.86
CA LEU A 3 -16.31 19.41 -10.74
C LEU A 3 -15.84 20.28 -9.58
N GLN A 4 -16.73 20.31 -8.60
CA GLN A 4 -16.74 21.16 -7.44
C GLN A 4 -15.69 20.68 -6.44
N LEU A 5 -14.89 21.65 -6.05
CA LEU A 5 -13.96 21.67 -4.93
C LEU A 5 -14.75 21.56 -3.60
N CYS A 6 -14.48 20.53 -2.80
CA CYS A 6 -14.86 20.50 -1.39
C CYS A 6 -13.67 20.01 -0.55
N ILE A 7 -12.74 20.92 -0.27
CA ILE A 7 -11.78 20.80 0.83
C ILE A 7 -12.31 21.72 1.93
N HIS A 8 -12.82 21.17 3.03
CA HIS A 8 -13.15 21.91 4.25
C HIS A 8 -12.30 21.39 5.41
N THR A 9 -11.22 22.13 5.65
CA THR A 9 -10.54 22.47 6.91
C THR A 9 -10.90 21.69 8.18
N THR A 10 -9.93 20.94 8.72
CA THR A 10 -9.56 20.99 10.15
C THR A 10 -8.08 20.62 10.33
N ASN A 11 -7.25 21.67 10.40
CA ASN A 11 -6.04 21.79 11.21
C ASN A 11 -5.14 20.55 11.38
N THR A 12 -4.37 20.16 10.36
CA THR A 12 -3.06 19.52 10.52
C THR A 12 -2.20 19.85 9.29
N ALA A 13 -0.93 20.19 9.50
CA ALA A 13 -0.03 20.75 8.50
C ALA A 13 -0.02 19.98 7.16
N LEU A 14 -0.51 20.64 6.12
CA LEU A 14 -0.58 20.15 4.75
C LEU A 14 0.82 20.16 4.12
N VAL A 15 1.40 18.97 3.87
CA VAL A 15 2.47 18.83 2.87
C VAL A 15 1.76 18.76 1.52
N ALA A 16 1.67 19.91 0.85
CA ALA A 16 1.19 20.01 -0.52
C ALA A 16 2.21 19.37 -1.47
N LEU A 17 1.99 18.10 -1.84
CA LEU A 17 2.69 17.49 -2.96
C LEU A 17 1.82 17.62 -4.21
N ALA A 18 1.96 18.75 -4.90
CA ALA A 18 1.49 18.90 -6.27
C ALA A 18 2.42 18.06 -7.17
N VAL A 19 1.94 16.91 -7.65
CA VAL A 19 2.64 16.16 -8.71
C VAL A 19 1.77 16.22 -9.96
N GLY A 20 2.26 16.99 -10.92
CA GLY A 20 1.69 17.11 -12.25
C GLY A 20 1.74 15.78 -13.00
N ILE A 21 0.62 15.42 -13.60
CA ILE A 21 0.45 14.34 -14.55
C ILE A 21 1.06 14.73 -15.89
N SER A 22 2.13 14.05 -16.30
CA SER A 22 2.47 13.93 -17.72
C SER A 22 3.40 12.75 -17.97
N GLY A 23 2.94 11.79 -18.77
CA GLY A 23 3.82 11.00 -19.64
C GLY A 23 3.85 9.51 -19.35
N CYS A 24 3.02 8.75 -20.05
CA CYS A 24 3.31 7.36 -20.40
C CYS A 24 4.60 7.30 -21.22
N SER A 25 5.66 6.69 -20.68
CA SER A 25 6.69 6.03 -21.48
C SER A 25 7.48 5.10 -20.55
N GLY A 26 7.42 3.81 -20.83
CA GLY A 26 8.10 2.80 -20.01
C GLY A 26 9.61 2.99 -20.02
N ASN A 27 10.22 2.86 -18.83
CA ASN A 27 11.52 2.24 -18.68
C ASN A 27 11.70 1.76 -17.23
N ILE A 28 12.35 0.60 -17.12
CA ILE A 28 12.61 -0.17 -15.91
C ILE A 28 13.30 0.68 -14.83
N GLY A 29 12.77 0.67 -13.61
CA GLY A 29 13.52 1.04 -12.40
C GLY A 29 13.25 2.41 -11.76
N THR A 30 12.18 3.13 -12.11
CA THR A 30 11.75 4.30 -11.31
C THR A 30 10.28 4.12 -10.90
N PRO A 31 9.94 4.12 -9.60
CA PRO A 31 8.55 4.12 -9.17
C PRO A 31 7.86 5.35 -9.75
N THR A 32 6.89 5.16 -10.63
CA THR A 32 6.07 6.26 -11.15
C THR A 32 5.26 6.86 -9.99
N GLY A 33 4.79 8.10 -10.14
CA GLY A 33 3.94 8.74 -9.12
C GLY A 33 2.68 7.94 -8.79
N GLU A 34 2.11 7.25 -9.78
CA GLU A 34 0.95 6.36 -9.63
C GLU A 34 1.31 5.10 -8.82
N ASN A 35 2.45 4.46 -9.09
CA ASN A 35 2.91 3.31 -8.32
C ASN A 35 3.12 3.67 -6.84
N ILE A 36 3.60 4.88 -6.57
CA ILE A 36 3.79 5.35 -5.19
C ILE A 36 2.45 5.49 -4.47
N GLN A 37 1.43 6.09 -5.11
CA GLN A 37 0.10 6.20 -4.51
C GLN A 37 -0.50 4.83 -4.21
N VAL A 38 -0.44 3.90 -5.17
CA VAL A 38 -0.91 2.52 -5.00
C VAL A 38 -0.20 1.81 -3.84
N ARG A 39 1.14 1.97 -3.72
CA ARG A 39 1.91 1.42 -2.60
C ARG A 39 1.48 1.99 -1.26
N LEU A 40 1.21 3.30 -1.18
CA LEU A 40 0.79 3.98 0.04
C LEU A 40 -0.64 3.60 0.46
N ASP A 41 -1.56 3.46 -0.50
CA ASP A 41 -2.94 3.07 -0.24
C ASP A 41 -3.00 1.65 0.31
N VAL A 42 -2.33 0.69 -0.35
CA VAL A 42 -2.25 -0.70 0.13
C VAL A 42 -1.53 -0.80 1.48
N LEU A 43 -0.48 -0.01 1.70
CA LEU A 43 0.18 0.04 3.02
C LEU A 43 -0.74 0.58 4.11
N SER A 44 -1.58 1.56 3.79
CA SER A 44 -2.57 2.11 4.74
C SER A 44 -3.61 1.06 5.10
N ASP A 45 -4.11 0.31 4.11
CA ASP A 45 -5.04 -0.81 4.33
C ASP A 45 -4.41 -1.93 5.18
N LEU A 46 -3.16 -2.30 4.89
CA LEU A 46 -2.41 -3.29 5.67
C LEU A 46 -2.14 -2.80 7.10
N GLN A 47 -1.85 -1.51 7.28
CA GLN A 47 -1.66 -0.93 8.59
C GLN A 47 -2.96 -0.91 9.39
N GLU A 48 -4.09 -0.54 8.78
CA GLU A 48 -5.41 -0.62 9.43
C GLU A 48 -5.68 -2.05 9.90
N ALA A 49 -5.45 -3.05 9.03
CA ALA A 49 -5.60 -4.45 9.39
C ALA A 49 -4.63 -4.90 10.50
N TRP A 50 -3.42 -4.35 10.55
CA TRP A 50 -2.42 -4.63 11.58
C TRP A 50 -2.79 -4.01 12.94
N ASP A 51 -3.28 -2.76 12.95
CA ASP A 51 -3.67 -2.01 14.15
C ASP A 51 -4.97 -2.59 14.75
N GLU A 52 -6.00 -2.73 13.92
CA GLU A 52 -7.33 -3.20 14.32
C GLU A 52 -7.38 -4.74 14.50
N GLN A 53 -6.41 -5.46 13.92
CA GLN A 53 -6.40 -6.93 13.84
C GLN A 53 -7.67 -7.49 13.18
N VAL A 54 -8.19 -6.74 12.21
CA VAL A 54 -9.37 -7.09 11.43
C VAL A 54 -9.00 -7.01 9.96
N LEU A 55 -9.12 -8.14 9.26
CA LEU A 55 -8.93 -8.20 7.82
C LEU A 55 -10.24 -7.86 7.11
N ARG A 56 -10.26 -6.76 6.35
CA ARG A 56 -11.37 -6.49 5.42
C ARG A 56 -11.30 -7.46 4.23
N PRO A 57 -12.44 -7.94 3.72
CA PRO A 57 -12.46 -8.97 2.68
C PRO A 57 -11.94 -8.51 1.32
N ASP A 58 -11.92 -7.20 1.07
CA ASP A 58 -11.40 -6.57 -0.14
C ASP A 58 -9.86 -6.52 -0.18
N ILE A 59 -9.20 -6.46 0.98
CA ILE A 59 -7.73 -6.29 1.06
C ILE A 59 -6.99 -7.40 0.29
N PRO A 60 -7.34 -8.69 0.45
CA PRO A 60 -6.63 -9.73 -0.30
C PRO A 60 -6.84 -9.67 -1.82
N GLU A 61 -8.01 -9.24 -2.27
CA GLU A 61 -8.29 -9.08 -3.70
C GLU A 61 -7.49 -7.91 -4.28
N GLN A 62 -7.50 -6.77 -3.59
CA GLN A 62 -6.73 -5.58 -3.97
C GLN A 62 -5.23 -5.87 -4.10
N ILE A 63 -4.64 -6.58 -3.13
CA ILE A 63 -3.21 -6.92 -3.16
C ILE A 63 -2.88 -7.79 -4.37
N LYS A 64 -3.76 -8.73 -4.71
CA LYS A 64 -3.57 -9.62 -5.87
C LYS A 64 -3.61 -8.86 -7.19
N GLU A 65 -4.53 -7.91 -7.34
CA GLU A 65 -4.64 -7.09 -8.55
C GLU A 65 -3.50 -6.09 -8.68
N LEU A 66 -3.01 -5.57 -7.56
CA LEU A 66 -2.04 -4.48 -7.53
C LEU A 66 -0.59 -4.94 -7.32
N VAL A 67 -0.34 -6.24 -7.16
CA VAL A 67 0.99 -6.79 -6.79
C VAL A 67 2.12 -6.29 -7.70
N ASP A 68 1.85 -6.13 -9.00
CA ASP A 68 2.82 -5.64 -9.97
C ASP A 68 3.28 -4.19 -9.71
N PHE A 69 2.46 -3.42 -9.00
CA PHE A 69 2.77 -2.06 -8.60
C PHE A 69 3.39 -1.97 -7.22
N LEU A 70 3.21 -2.99 -6.36
CA LEU A 70 3.65 -2.99 -4.96
C LEU A 70 5.14 -3.23 -4.78
N SER A 71 5.74 -4.03 -5.65
CA SER A 71 7.18 -4.28 -5.66
C SER A 71 7.73 -4.35 -7.07
N ASP A 72 8.98 -3.92 -7.23
CA ASP A 72 9.72 -3.99 -8.49
C ASP A 72 10.50 -5.34 -8.62
N SER A 73 10.51 -6.16 -7.57
CA SER A 73 11.19 -7.47 -7.51
C SER A 73 10.19 -8.61 -7.67
N ASP A 74 10.39 -9.48 -8.67
CA ASP A 74 9.52 -10.63 -8.90
C ASP A 74 9.49 -11.59 -7.69
N ALA A 75 10.62 -11.78 -7.00
CA ALA A 75 10.67 -12.59 -5.79
C ALA A 75 9.82 -12.00 -4.64
N ASP A 76 9.80 -10.67 -4.51
CA ASP A 76 8.97 -10.00 -3.51
C ASP A 76 7.49 -10.07 -3.90
N LYS A 77 7.16 -9.99 -5.20
CA LYS A 77 5.80 -10.17 -5.70
C LYS A 77 5.27 -11.57 -5.43
N GLU A 78 6.05 -12.61 -5.72
CA GLU A 78 5.70 -14.00 -5.42
C GLU A 78 5.47 -14.19 -3.92
N LYS A 79 6.34 -13.61 -3.09
CA LYS A 79 6.19 -13.67 -1.63
C LYS A 79 4.97 -12.88 -1.13
N LEU A 80 4.68 -11.72 -1.71
CA LEU A 80 3.46 -10.95 -1.42
C LEU A 80 2.21 -11.76 -1.73
N LEU A 81 2.14 -12.43 -2.88
CA LEU A 81 1.01 -13.30 -3.24
C LEU A 81 0.87 -14.49 -2.28
N SER A 82 1.99 -15.13 -1.92
CA SER A 82 1.98 -16.23 -0.95
C SER A 82 1.44 -15.78 0.41
N LEU A 83 1.94 -14.65 0.93
CA LEU A 83 1.47 -14.07 2.18
C LEU A 83 0.01 -13.62 2.08
N ASN A 84 -0.43 -13.13 0.92
CA ASN A 84 -1.80 -12.73 0.68
C ASN A 84 -2.77 -13.93 0.73
N ASP A 85 -2.36 -15.07 0.17
CA ASP A 85 -3.13 -16.32 0.23
C ASP A 85 -3.20 -16.85 1.68
N GLU A 86 -2.10 -16.74 2.45
CA GLU A 86 -2.11 -17.01 3.90
C GLU A 86 -3.06 -16.06 4.64
N LEU A 87 -3.01 -14.76 4.34
CA LEU A 87 -3.85 -13.73 4.96
C LEU A 87 -5.34 -14.02 4.74
N ALA A 88 -5.73 -14.37 3.52
CA ALA A 88 -7.10 -14.76 3.18
C ALA A 88 -7.57 -16.03 3.91
N GLN A 89 -6.65 -16.93 4.26
CA GLN A 89 -6.94 -18.19 4.95
C GLN A 89 -6.89 -18.10 6.48
N SER A 90 -6.38 -17.01 7.04
CA SER A 90 -6.11 -16.82 8.48
C SER A 90 -7.31 -16.95 9.44
N LYS A 91 -8.52 -17.25 8.95
CA LYS A 91 -9.77 -17.44 9.74
C LYS A 91 -10.08 -16.31 10.74
N LYS A 92 -9.55 -15.10 10.53
CA LYS A 92 -9.64 -13.96 11.46
C LYS A 92 -8.83 -14.14 12.75
N ASP A 93 -7.78 -14.96 12.72
CA ASP A 93 -6.81 -15.04 13.79
C ASP A 93 -6.04 -13.71 13.86
N LYS A 94 -6.13 -13.04 15.01
CA LYS A 94 -5.58 -11.70 15.21
C LYS A 94 -4.06 -11.68 15.20
N GLU A 95 -3.43 -12.70 15.77
CA GLU A 95 -1.98 -12.80 15.84
C GLU A 95 -1.41 -13.12 14.45
N GLU A 96 -2.11 -13.99 13.71
CA GLU A 96 -1.74 -14.35 12.36
C GLU A 96 -1.92 -13.18 11.38
N ILE A 97 -3.06 -12.46 11.45
CA ILE A 97 -3.27 -11.23 10.66
C ILE A 97 -2.13 -10.24 10.92
N LYS A 98 -1.84 -9.95 12.20
CA LYS A 98 -0.79 -9.00 12.56
C LYS A 98 0.60 -9.42 12.07
N ARG A 99 0.92 -10.71 12.16
CA ARG A 99 2.18 -11.27 11.65
C ARG A 99 2.27 -11.10 10.14
N ILE A 100 1.24 -11.50 9.41
CA ILE A 100 1.23 -11.53 7.95
C ILE A 100 1.24 -10.10 7.38
N THR A 101 0.37 -9.21 7.87
CA THR A 101 0.31 -7.82 7.37
C THR A 101 1.62 -7.07 7.63
N GLY A 102 2.29 -7.32 8.76
CA GLY A 102 3.61 -6.78 9.05
C GLY A 102 4.69 -7.30 8.11
N GLU A 103 4.68 -8.60 7.77
CA GLU A 103 5.62 -9.16 6.79
C GLU A 103 5.35 -8.65 5.36
N MET A 104 4.08 -8.49 4.98
CA MET A 104 3.71 -7.93 3.68
C MET A 104 4.14 -6.46 3.55
N ALA A 105 3.96 -5.66 4.59
CA ALA A 105 4.36 -4.25 4.59
C ALA A 105 5.85 -4.07 4.29
N LYS A 106 6.72 -4.98 4.75
CA LYS A 106 8.17 -4.95 4.50
C LYS A 106 8.55 -5.24 3.04
N LEU A 107 7.69 -5.96 2.31
CA LEU A 107 7.92 -6.31 0.90
C LEU A 107 7.50 -5.18 -0.06
N ILE A 108 6.66 -4.24 0.42
CA ILE A 108 6.22 -3.08 -0.37
C ILE A 108 7.34 -2.04 -0.39
N GLN A 109 7.92 -1.82 -1.58
CA GLN A 109 9.10 -0.98 -1.73
C GLN A 109 8.73 0.51 -1.78
N LEU A 110 8.94 1.25 -0.70
CA LEU A 110 8.73 2.71 -0.69
C LEU A 110 10.02 3.51 -1.02
N PRO A 111 9.89 4.63 -1.76
CA PRO A 111 10.96 5.61 -1.86
C PRO A 111 11.41 6.10 -0.48
N GLU A 112 12.70 6.42 -0.30
CA GLU A 112 13.27 6.79 1.01
C GLU A 112 12.50 7.90 1.74
N LYS A 113 11.99 8.90 0.99
CA LYS A 113 11.17 9.98 1.52
C LYS A 113 9.87 9.55 2.22
N TYR A 114 9.42 8.30 2.07
CA TYR A 114 8.20 7.76 2.66
C TYR A 114 8.42 6.57 3.60
N LYS A 115 9.67 6.09 3.75
CA LYS A 115 9.96 4.90 4.57
C LYS A 115 9.65 5.06 6.06
N ASP A 116 9.68 6.30 6.56
CA ASP A 116 9.35 6.60 7.96
C ASP A 116 7.85 6.82 8.23
N THR A 117 7.04 6.83 7.18
CA THR A 117 5.60 7.16 7.28
C THR A 117 4.78 6.00 7.84
N PHE A 118 5.23 4.75 7.69
CA PHE A 118 4.47 3.56 8.08
C PHE A 118 5.19 2.76 9.18
N PRO A 119 4.68 2.74 10.43
CA PRO A 119 5.30 2.01 11.53
C PRO A 119 5.34 0.49 11.29
N ALA A 120 4.43 -0.06 10.48
CA ALA A 120 4.41 -1.48 10.13
C ALA A 120 5.63 -1.95 9.31
N GLN A 121 6.40 -1.02 8.72
CA GLN A 121 7.66 -1.33 8.04
C GLN A 121 8.89 -1.33 8.97
N LYS A 122 8.74 -0.95 10.25
CA LYS A 122 9.84 -0.83 11.23
C LYS A 122 10.12 -2.11 12.00
#